data_AF-A0A2D0IN49-F1
#
_entry.id   AF-A0A2D0IN49-F1
#
_cell.length_a   1.000
_cell.length_b   1.000
_cell.length_c   1.000
_cell.angle_alpha   90.00
_cell.angle_beta   90.00
_cell.angle_gamma   90.00
#
_symmetry.space_group_name_H-M   'P 1'
#
loop_
_entity.id
_entity.type
_entity.pdbx_description
1 polymer ?
#
loop_
_entity_poly.entity_id
_entity_poly.type
_entity_poly.pdbx_seq_one_letter_code
_entity_poly.pdbx_strand_id
1 'polypeptide(L)'
;MSELMAKEGTYAWALLQLQNGKRVSKKTWANQKEYLLRRLGRADQQVKAGDYPAQAGVKVGTHLNYLPYLERHTPSGEVMPWLASSVDMDAQDWEVMIQSSDIQGHPEHTLILDVTPYFYSRDPDTEKRFVSSERLVIVENNLGHHSVSKVAWVTYFAAVKPNYFTIDFGDIVADASESLRNVTDKKLTITIDDVDYHLGHRTEKSVYNSPQYQGEDAEKIGNMLKQFDRTFRFQCQWHD
;
A
#
# COMPACT_ATOMS: atom_id res chain seq x y z
N MET A 1 -19.00 11.96 22.21
CA MET A 1 -18.38 10.76 22.82
C MET A 1 -16.89 10.88 22.60
N SER A 2 -16.10 10.95 23.66
CA SER A 2 -14.63 10.86 23.58
C SER A 2 -14.26 9.46 23.10
N GLU A 3 -13.43 9.35 22.06
CA GLU A 3 -12.83 8.07 21.67
C GLU A 3 -12.08 7.50 22.88
N LEU A 4 -12.50 6.31 23.34
CA LEU A 4 -11.74 5.57 24.33
C LEU A 4 -10.47 5.05 23.64
N MET A 5 -9.34 5.68 23.94
CA MET A 5 -8.02 5.19 23.52
C MET A 5 -7.66 3.98 24.38
N ALA A 6 -7.50 2.81 23.76
CA ALA A 6 -7.01 1.62 24.46
C ALA A 6 -5.56 1.85 24.91
N LYS A 7 -5.25 1.52 26.17
CA LYS A 7 -3.91 1.69 26.73
C LYS A 7 -2.91 0.79 25.98
N GLU A 8 -1.78 1.37 25.56
CA GLU A 8 -0.67 0.63 24.96
C GLU A 8 -0.23 -0.56 25.84
N GLY A 9 0.15 -1.66 25.20
CA GLY A 9 0.49 -2.91 25.88
C GLY A 9 -0.71 -3.82 26.13
N THR A 10 -1.95 -3.32 26.14
CA THR A 10 -3.13 -4.15 26.38
C THR A 10 -3.57 -4.94 25.15
N TYR A 11 -4.29 -6.04 25.36
CA TYR A 11 -4.90 -6.81 24.27
C TYR A 11 -5.87 -5.98 23.41
N ALA A 12 -6.65 -5.09 24.04
CA ALA A 12 -7.54 -4.17 23.32
C ALA A 12 -6.75 -3.27 22.36
N TRP A 13 -5.62 -2.73 22.80
CA TRP A 13 -4.72 -1.96 21.95
C TRP A 13 -4.11 -2.81 20.85
N ALA A 14 -3.70 -4.05 21.14
CA ALA A 14 -3.14 -4.98 20.17
C ALA A 14 -4.14 -5.30 19.04
N LEU A 15 -5.43 -5.48 19.39
CA LEU A 15 -6.50 -5.66 18.41
C LEU A 15 -6.66 -4.45 17.48
N LEU A 16 -6.55 -3.22 17.99
CA LEU A 16 -6.58 -2.03 17.14
C LEU A 16 -5.40 -2.01 16.16
N GLN A 17 -4.20 -2.41 16.60
CA GLN A 17 -3.04 -2.49 15.72
C GLN A 17 -3.22 -3.57 14.64
N LEU A 18 -3.78 -4.74 15.00
CA LEU A 18 -4.12 -5.82 14.06
C LEU A 18 -5.19 -5.39 13.04
N GLN A 19 -6.17 -4.59 13.47
CA GLN A 19 -7.18 -4.00 12.57
C GLN A 19 -6.54 -3.05 11.56
N ASN A 20 -5.52 -2.30 11.99
CA ASN A 20 -4.70 -1.43 11.15
C ASN A 20 -3.62 -2.17 10.34
N GLY A 21 -3.71 -3.51 10.24
CA GLY A 21 -2.80 -4.32 9.41
C GLY A 21 -1.40 -4.54 9.99
N LYS A 22 -1.12 -4.05 11.21
CA LYS A 22 0.16 -4.26 11.86
C LYS A 22 0.28 -5.67 12.43
N ARG A 23 1.52 -6.13 12.58
CA ARG A 23 1.84 -7.34 13.36
C ARG A 23 2.02 -6.96 14.82
N VAL A 24 1.49 -7.79 15.70
CA VAL A 24 1.68 -7.63 17.15
C VAL A 24 2.26 -8.89 17.74
N SER A 25 3.04 -8.74 18.79
CA SER A 25 3.58 -9.85 19.55
C SER A 25 3.50 -9.52 21.03
N LYS A 26 3.66 -10.52 21.90
CA LYS A 26 3.99 -10.26 23.30
C LYS A 26 5.49 -10.07 23.41
N LYS A 27 5.95 -9.30 24.40
CA LYS A 27 7.39 -9.14 24.67
C LYS A 27 8.15 -10.48 24.78
N THR A 28 7.50 -11.48 25.36
CA THR A 28 8.09 -12.83 25.48
C THR A 28 8.20 -13.58 24.14
N TRP A 29 7.29 -13.29 23.21
CA TRP A 29 7.18 -13.90 21.88
C TRP A 29 8.04 -13.18 20.83
N ALA A 30 8.17 -11.86 20.92
CA ALA A 30 8.88 -11.05 19.93
C ALA A 30 10.36 -11.41 19.82
N ASN A 31 11.01 -11.75 20.94
CA ASN A 31 12.38 -12.26 20.98
C ASN A 31 12.54 -13.57 20.19
N GLN A 32 11.46 -14.32 20.03
CA GLN A 32 11.42 -15.56 19.28
C GLN A 32 10.98 -15.33 17.82
N LYS A 33 10.68 -14.09 17.41
CA LYS A 33 10.10 -13.75 16.09
C LYS A 33 8.71 -14.34 15.87
N GLU A 34 7.98 -14.59 16.95
CA GLU A 34 6.61 -15.05 16.90
C GLU A 34 5.65 -13.85 16.93
N TYR A 35 4.57 -13.88 16.15
CA TYR A 35 3.60 -12.77 16.10
C TYR A 35 2.19 -13.19 15.69
N LEU A 36 1.27 -12.26 15.90
CA LEU A 36 -0.07 -12.28 15.36
C LEU A 36 -0.21 -11.35 14.15
N LEU A 37 -1.02 -11.79 13.19
CA LEU A 37 -1.43 -11.01 12.02
C LEU A 37 -2.92 -11.20 11.78
N ARG A 38 -3.60 -10.15 11.30
CA ARG A 38 -4.98 -10.28 10.84
C ARG A 38 -5.01 -10.74 9.39
N ARG A 39 -5.50 -11.95 9.13
CA ARG A 39 -5.79 -12.41 7.77
C ARG A 39 -7.13 -11.86 7.31
N LEU A 40 -7.12 -11.20 6.15
CA LEU A 40 -8.34 -10.71 5.52
C LEU A 40 -9.17 -11.87 4.98
N GLY A 41 -10.49 -11.72 5.05
CA GLY A 41 -11.42 -12.66 4.44
C GLY A 41 -11.28 -12.71 2.93
N ARG A 42 -11.68 -13.83 2.34
CA ARG A 42 -11.73 -14.03 0.88
C ARG A 42 -13.12 -14.50 0.51
N ALA A 43 -13.85 -13.66 -0.20
CA ALA A 43 -15.17 -14.00 -0.69
C ALA A 43 -15.08 -14.86 -1.98
N ASP A 44 -16.19 -15.53 -2.27
CA ASP A 44 -16.46 -16.18 -3.55
C ASP A 44 -15.40 -17.19 -4.01
N GLN A 45 -14.82 -17.92 -3.07
CA GLN A 45 -13.82 -18.94 -3.38
C GLN A 45 -14.51 -20.22 -3.83
N GLN A 46 -14.33 -20.56 -5.11
CA GLN A 46 -14.86 -21.79 -5.67
C GLN A 46 -14.01 -23.01 -5.26
N VAL A 47 -14.64 -24.02 -4.66
CA VAL A 47 -14.00 -25.29 -4.30
C VAL A 47 -13.58 -26.05 -5.56
N LYS A 48 -12.30 -26.38 -5.67
CA LYS A 48 -11.73 -27.15 -6.80
C LYS A 48 -11.51 -28.60 -6.41
N ALA A 49 -11.46 -29.46 -7.42
CA ALA A 49 -11.09 -30.86 -7.22
C ALA A 49 -9.67 -30.95 -6.63
N GLY A 50 -9.52 -31.69 -5.53
CA GLY A 50 -8.25 -31.82 -4.81
C GLY A 50 -8.06 -30.82 -3.67
N ASP A 51 -8.88 -29.76 -3.55
CA ASP A 51 -8.83 -28.86 -2.40
C ASP A 51 -9.26 -29.59 -1.11
N TYR A 52 -8.78 -29.13 0.04
CA TYR A 52 -9.15 -29.70 1.34
C TYR A 52 -10.68 -29.80 1.55
N PRO A 53 -11.51 -28.78 1.25
CA PRO A 53 -12.96 -28.91 1.33
C PRO A 53 -13.51 -30.02 0.43
N ALA A 54 -12.97 -30.17 -0.79
CA ALA A 54 -13.41 -31.22 -1.71
C ALA A 54 -13.06 -32.62 -1.17
N GLN A 55 -11.86 -32.79 -0.62
CA GLN A 55 -11.44 -34.03 0.03
C GLN A 55 -12.28 -34.34 1.28
N ALA A 56 -12.75 -33.31 1.97
CA ALA A 56 -13.65 -33.40 3.11
C ALA A 56 -15.13 -33.59 2.72
N GLY A 57 -15.45 -33.73 1.42
CA GLY A 57 -16.79 -34.02 0.92
C GLY A 57 -17.62 -32.79 0.51
N VAL A 58 -17.05 -31.59 0.52
CA VAL A 58 -17.71 -30.40 -0.06
C VAL A 58 -17.73 -30.55 -1.58
N LYS A 59 -18.90 -30.34 -2.18
CA LYS A 59 -19.07 -30.48 -3.64
C LYS A 59 -18.15 -29.50 -4.38
N VAL A 60 -17.38 -30.02 -5.35
CA VAL A 60 -16.60 -29.19 -6.29
C VAL A 60 -17.53 -28.20 -7.00
N GLY A 61 -17.08 -26.95 -7.12
CA GLY A 61 -17.89 -25.84 -7.62
C GLY A 61 -18.69 -25.09 -6.55
N THR A 62 -18.69 -25.55 -5.29
CA THR A 62 -19.30 -24.78 -4.19
C THR A 62 -18.54 -23.48 -3.97
N HIS A 63 -19.26 -22.37 -3.81
CA HIS A 63 -18.68 -21.07 -3.49
C HIS A 63 -18.65 -20.88 -1.98
N LEU A 64 -17.47 -20.59 -1.44
CA LEU A 64 -17.23 -20.38 -0.01
C LEU A 64 -16.75 -18.95 0.26
N ASN A 65 -17.25 -18.37 1.35
CA ASN A 65 -16.81 -17.07 1.86
C ASN A 65 -15.96 -17.31 3.11
N TYR A 66 -14.66 -17.13 3.01
CA TYR A 66 -13.76 -17.20 4.16
C TYR A 66 -13.80 -15.87 4.91
N LEU A 67 -14.16 -15.91 6.18
CA LEU A 67 -14.20 -14.72 7.04
C LEU A 67 -12.79 -14.34 7.52
N PRO A 68 -12.56 -13.07 7.88
CA PRO A 68 -11.30 -12.65 8.50
C PRO A 68 -11.07 -13.39 9.83
N TYR A 69 -9.81 -13.68 10.13
CA TYR A 69 -9.41 -14.27 11.41
C TYR A 69 -7.98 -13.86 11.78
N LEU A 70 -7.57 -14.13 13.01
CA LEU A 70 -6.20 -13.89 13.45
C LEU A 70 -5.34 -15.14 13.22
N GLU A 71 -4.13 -14.92 12.75
CA GLU A 71 -3.12 -15.95 12.55
C GLU A 71 -1.98 -15.75 13.51
N ARG A 72 -1.48 -16.85 14.07
CA ARG A 72 -0.21 -16.91 14.78
C ARG A 72 0.85 -17.46 13.83
N HIS A 73 1.94 -16.71 13.73
CA HIS A 73 3.11 -17.03 12.93
C HIS A 73 4.22 -17.42 13.90
N THR A 74 4.73 -18.63 13.75
CA THR A 74 5.75 -19.20 14.62
C THR A 74 7.16 -18.88 14.09
N PRO A 75 8.19 -19.01 14.94
CA PRO A 75 9.58 -18.75 14.53
C PRO A 75 10.06 -19.63 13.37
N SER A 76 9.50 -20.83 13.23
CA SER A 76 9.81 -21.82 12.20
C SER A 76 9.01 -21.64 10.90
N GLY A 77 8.14 -20.62 10.83
CA GLY A 77 7.39 -20.26 9.62
C GLY A 77 6.03 -20.94 9.50
N GLU A 78 5.61 -21.75 10.48
CA GLU A 78 4.26 -22.29 10.51
C GLU A 78 3.25 -21.20 10.86
N VAL A 79 2.11 -21.26 10.17
CA VAL A 79 0.98 -20.35 10.34
C VAL A 79 -0.23 -21.14 10.81
N MET A 80 -0.89 -20.65 11.85
CA MET A 80 -2.09 -21.29 12.38
C MET A 80 -3.16 -20.26 12.74
N PRO A 81 -4.46 -20.59 12.63
CA PRO A 81 -5.51 -19.79 13.24
C PRO A 81 -5.25 -19.61 14.73
N TRP A 82 -5.52 -18.41 15.23
CA TRP A 82 -5.26 -18.04 16.61
C TRP A 82 -6.52 -17.50 17.29
N LEU A 83 -6.70 -17.90 18.54
CA LEU A 83 -7.74 -17.41 19.43
C LEU A 83 -7.08 -16.97 20.73
N ALA A 84 -7.53 -15.84 21.27
CA ALA A 84 -7.07 -15.36 22.55
C ALA A 84 -7.55 -16.27 23.69
N SER A 85 -6.63 -16.65 24.56
CA SER A 85 -6.92 -17.20 25.88
C SER A 85 -7.25 -16.09 26.89
N SER A 86 -7.72 -16.46 28.08
CA SER A 86 -7.88 -15.51 29.18
C SER A 86 -6.58 -14.79 29.54
N VAL A 87 -5.45 -15.50 29.51
CA VAL A 87 -4.13 -14.93 29.77
C VAL A 87 -3.75 -13.88 28.71
N ASP A 88 -4.12 -14.11 27.45
CA ASP A 88 -3.85 -13.17 26.36
C ASP A 88 -4.65 -11.88 26.51
N MET A 89 -5.92 -12.00 26.93
CA MET A 89 -6.82 -10.87 27.12
C MET A 89 -6.37 -9.97 28.28
N ASP A 90 -5.82 -10.55 29.34
CA ASP A 90 -5.34 -9.82 30.52
C ASP A 90 -3.89 -9.31 30.38
N ALA A 91 -3.17 -9.75 29.34
CA ALA A 91 -1.79 -9.37 29.11
C ALA A 91 -1.64 -7.86 28.82
N GLN A 92 -0.57 -7.29 29.37
CA GLN A 92 -0.21 -5.86 29.26
C GLN A 92 1.16 -5.65 28.61
N ASP A 93 1.69 -6.68 27.97
CA ASP A 93 3.02 -6.73 27.35
C ASP A 93 2.94 -6.93 25.83
N TRP A 94 1.82 -6.57 25.21
CA TRP A 94 1.69 -6.54 23.75
C TRP A 94 2.52 -5.40 23.16
N GLU A 95 3.15 -5.67 22.02
CA GLU A 95 3.94 -4.70 21.27
C GLU A 95 3.74 -4.91 19.77
N VAL A 96 3.94 -3.85 18.98
CA VAL A 96 4.00 -3.98 17.53
C VAL A 96 5.34 -4.59 17.17
N MET A 97 5.33 -5.64 16.35
CA MET A 97 6.56 -6.15 15.78
C MET A 97 7.08 -5.17 14.74
N ILE A 98 8.08 -4.42 15.17
CA ILE A 98 8.98 -3.67 14.31
C ILE A 98 9.89 -4.73 13.67
N GLN A 99 9.67 -5.03 12.40
CA GLN A 99 10.47 -6.01 11.68
C GLN A 99 11.95 -5.56 11.71
N SER A 100 12.96 -6.42 11.75
CA SER A 100 14.35 -5.92 11.70
C SER A 100 14.73 -5.30 10.35
N SER A 101 13.87 -5.40 9.33
CA SER A 101 13.88 -4.55 8.13
C SER A 101 13.40 -3.12 8.39
N ASP A 102 12.69 -2.88 9.49
CA ASP A 102 12.30 -1.56 9.99
C ASP A 102 13.45 -0.84 10.71
N ILE A 103 14.59 -1.52 10.92
CA ILE A 103 15.86 -0.93 11.42
C ILE A 103 16.85 -0.70 10.27
N GLN A 104 16.52 -1.13 9.05
CA GLN A 104 17.16 -0.65 7.82
C GLN A 104 16.12 0.04 6.94
N GLY A 105 15.80 1.28 7.33
CA GLY A 105 15.08 2.22 6.49
C GLY A 105 13.68 1.77 6.14
N HIS A 106 12.72 1.94 7.07
CA HIS A 106 11.38 2.31 6.61
C HIS A 106 11.54 3.50 5.66
N PRO A 107 11.06 3.44 4.42
CA PRO A 107 10.76 4.68 3.74
C PRO A 107 9.74 5.38 4.63
N GLU A 108 10.13 6.47 5.30
CA GLU A 108 9.27 7.26 6.21
C GLU A 108 7.99 7.78 5.50
N HIS A 109 7.89 7.53 4.20
CA HIS A 109 6.94 8.11 3.28
C HIS A 109 6.41 7.02 2.35
N THR A 110 5.33 6.36 2.76
CA THR A 110 4.61 5.36 1.95
C THR A 110 3.22 5.84 1.55
N LEU A 111 2.80 5.44 0.36
CA LEU A 111 1.45 5.67 -0.16
C LEU A 111 1.01 4.43 -0.93
N ILE A 112 -0.09 3.81 -0.50
CA ILE A 112 -0.72 2.69 -1.20
C ILE A 112 -2.05 3.16 -1.76
N LEU A 113 -2.22 3.04 -3.08
CA LEU A 113 -3.45 3.43 -3.75
C LEU A 113 -3.78 2.49 -4.90
N ASP A 114 -5.07 2.25 -5.09
CA ASP A 114 -5.59 1.58 -6.28
C ASP A 114 -5.87 2.64 -7.36
N VAL A 115 -5.29 2.42 -8.54
CA VAL A 115 -5.37 3.31 -9.70
C VAL A 115 -6.09 2.59 -10.82
N THR A 116 -7.24 3.12 -11.24
CA THR A 116 -7.97 2.64 -12.42
C THR A 116 -7.90 3.71 -13.52
N PRO A 117 -7.04 3.57 -14.53
CA PRO A 117 -6.95 4.54 -15.62
C PRO A 117 -8.24 4.56 -16.41
N TYR A 118 -8.79 5.75 -16.66
CA TYR A 118 -10.04 5.90 -17.43
C TYR A 118 -10.10 7.17 -18.28
N PHE A 119 -9.19 8.12 -18.05
CA PHE A 119 -9.22 9.41 -18.74
C PHE A 119 -8.07 9.50 -19.74
N TYR A 120 -8.43 9.76 -21.00
CA TYR A 120 -7.49 10.10 -22.06
C TYR A 120 -7.82 11.49 -22.58
N SER A 121 -6.84 12.39 -22.54
CA SER A 121 -6.97 13.72 -23.16
C SER A 121 -5.78 14.07 -24.02
N ARG A 122 -6.03 14.93 -25.01
CA ARG A 122 -5.01 15.53 -25.87
C ARG A 122 -5.13 17.03 -25.75
N ASP A 123 -4.02 17.68 -25.40
CA ASP A 123 -3.90 19.12 -25.38
C ASP A 123 -3.02 19.54 -26.57
N PRO A 124 -3.62 20.12 -27.63
CA PRO A 124 -2.88 20.57 -28.80
C PRO A 124 -2.01 21.80 -28.51
N ASP A 125 -2.38 22.65 -27.56
CA ASP A 125 -1.66 23.89 -27.27
C ASP A 125 -0.37 23.62 -26.50
N THR A 126 -0.39 22.62 -25.61
CA THR A 126 0.81 22.20 -24.85
C THR A 126 1.53 20.99 -25.43
N GLU A 127 1.03 20.45 -26.54
CA GLU A 127 1.51 19.28 -27.25
C GLU A 127 1.60 18.00 -26.41
N LYS A 128 0.62 17.80 -25.52
CA LYS A 128 0.58 16.69 -24.56
C LYS A 128 -0.56 15.73 -24.83
N ARG A 129 -0.35 14.47 -24.44
CA ARG A 129 -1.42 13.52 -24.18
C ARG A 129 -1.31 13.03 -22.75
N PHE A 130 -2.45 12.88 -22.11
CA PHE A 130 -2.56 12.44 -20.73
C PHE A 130 -3.32 11.13 -20.71
N VAL A 131 -2.78 10.17 -19.97
CA VAL A 131 -3.54 9.03 -19.48
C VAL A 131 -3.56 9.16 -17.97
N SER A 132 -4.73 9.37 -17.39
CA SER A 132 -4.84 9.60 -15.96
C SER A 132 -5.98 8.82 -15.30
N SER A 133 -5.86 8.73 -13.99
CA SER A 133 -6.95 8.33 -13.11
C SER A 133 -7.17 9.42 -12.07
N GLU A 134 -8.42 9.87 -11.97
CA GLU A 134 -8.94 10.64 -10.83
C GLU A 134 -9.80 9.73 -9.93
N ARG A 135 -9.97 8.45 -10.31
CA ARG A 135 -10.67 7.41 -9.54
C ARG A 135 -9.61 6.65 -8.75
N LEU A 136 -9.11 7.34 -7.73
CA LEU A 136 -8.09 6.82 -6.82
C LEU A 136 -8.76 6.31 -5.56
N VAL A 137 -8.41 5.09 -5.13
CA VAL A 137 -8.79 4.58 -3.81
C VAL A 137 -7.53 4.50 -2.97
N ILE A 138 -7.39 5.42 -2.01
CA ILE A 138 -6.28 5.43 -1.07
C ILE A 138 -6.49 4.29 -0.07
N VAL A 139 -5.56 3.34 -0.04
CA VAL A 139 -5.54 2.20 0.89
C VAL A 139 -4.73 2.57 2.13
N GLU A 140 -3.59 3.23 1.95
CA GLU A 140 -2.70 3.69 3.02
C GLU A 140 -2.01 4.99 2.60
N ASN A 141 -1.87 5.95 3.50
CA ASN A 141 -1.16 7.20 3.26
C ASN A 141 -0.41 7.64 4.51
N ASN A 142 0.91 7.43 4.50
CA ASN A 142 1.82 7.86 5.55
C ASN A 142 2.59 9.13 5.16
N LEU A 143 2.12 9.86 4.15
CA LEU A 143 2.70 11.14 3.75
C LEU A 143 2.16 12.32 4.59
N GLY A 144 1.20 12.07 5.48
CA GLY A 144 0.48 13.10 6.25
C GLY A 144 -0.89 13.44 5.65
N HIS A 145 -1.37 14.67 5.83
CA HIS A 145 -2.69 15.12 5.36
C HIS A 145 -2.74 15.49 3.87
N HIS A 146 -1.77 15.03 3.06
CA HIS A 146 -1.72 15.34 1.64
C HIS A 146 -2.72 14.47 0.87
N SER A 147 -3.66 15.12 0.20
CA SER A 147 -4.55 14.45 -0.77
C SER A 147 -3.80 14.08 -2.04
N VAL A 148 -4.21 13.01 -2.69
CA VAL A 148 -3.77 12.69 -4.06
C VAL A 148 -4.92 13.02 -5.00
N SER A 149 -4.70 13.96 -5.91
CA SER A 149 -5.72 14.42 -6.86
C SER A 149 -5.73 13.59 -8.13
N LYS A 150 -4.56 13.11 -8.58
CA LYS A 150 -4.42 12.45 -9.88
C LYS A 150 -3.14 11.63 -9.97
N VAL A 151 -3.21 10.48 -10.62
CA VAL A 151 -2.04 9.77 -11.14
C VAL A 151 -2.07 9.83 -12.66
N ALA A 152 -0.97 10.22 -13.30
CA ALA A 152 -0.94 10.38 -14.75
C ALA A 152 0.37 9.96 -15.41
N TRP A 153 0.23 9.44 -16.62
CA TRP A 153 1.28 9.34 -17.62
C TRP A 153 1.09 10.43 -18.68
N VAL A 154 2.14 11.18 -18.95
CA VAL A 154 2.12 12.30 -19.91
C VAL A 154 3.11 12.04 -21.03
N THR A 155 2.61 12.03 -22.26
CA THR A 155 3.45 11.95 -23.46
C THR A 155 3.47 13.26 -24.21
N TYR A 156 4.67 13.69 -24.64
CA TYR A 156 4.80 14.77 -25.60
C TYR A 156 4.80 14.22 -27.01
N PHE A 157 4.16 14.93 -27.95
CA PHE A 157 4.24 14.58 -29.37
C PHE A 157 5.18 15.49 -30.18
N ALA A 158 5.82 16.48 -29.55
CA ALA A 158 6.97 17.19 -30.11
C ALA A 158 8.29 16.55 -29.65
N ALA A 159 9.21 16.39 -30.60
CA ALA A 159 10.42 15.55 -30.51
C ALA A 159 11.46 15.94 -29.44
N VAL A 160 11.21 16.98 -28.63
CA VAL A 160 12.23 17.60 -27.78
C VAL A 160 11.98 17.39 -26.29
N LYS A 161 10.81 16.88 -25.87
CA LYS A 161 10.47 16.74 -24.46
C LYS A 161 10.28 15.27 -24.04
N PRO A 162 10.94 14.81 -22.96
CA PRO A 162 10.74 13.46 -22.44
C PRO A 162 9.35 13.27 -21.85
N ASN A 163 8.81 12.07 -22.01
CA ASN A 163 7.58 11.64 -21.36
C ASN A 163 7.81 11.49 -19.85
N TYR A 164 6.75 11.58 -19.05
CA TYR A 164 6.88 11.47 -17.60
C TYR A 164 5.66 10.88 -16.91
N PHE A 165 5.91 10.29 -15.75
CA PHE A 165 4.92 9.86 -14.78
C PHE A 165 4.78 10.92 -13.67
N THR A 166 3.57 11.12 -13.15
CA THR A 166 3.32 12.05 -12.03
C THR A 166 2.23 11.51 -11.08
N ILE A 167 2.41 11.82 -9.79
CA ILE A 167 1.42 11.71 -8.73
C ILE A 167 1.16 13.14 -8.24
N ASP A 168 -0.02 13.67 -8.57
CA ASP A 168 -0.41 15.04 -8.29
C ASP A 168 -1.11 15.09 -6.93
N PHE A 169 -0.66 16.00 -6.06
CA PHE A 169 -1.17 16.19 -4.71
C PHE A 169 -2.18 17.35 -4.60
N GLY A 170 -2.49 18.02 -5.72
CA GLY A 170 -3.46 19.11 -5.77
C GLY A 170 -2.95 20.42 -5.16
N ASP A 171 -3.88 21.33 -4.87
CA ASP A 171 -3.59 22.61 -4.22
C ASP A 171 -3.33 22.40 -2.73
N ILE A 172 -2.13 22.77 -2.29
CA ILE A 172 -1.68 22.58 -0.92
C ILE A 172 -1.64 23.92 -0.20
N VAL A 173 -2.16 23.95 1.03
CA VAL A 173 -2.10 25.11 1.92
C VAL A 173 -0.63 25.39 2.29
N ALA A 174 -0.23 26.65 2.43
CA ALA A 174 1.17 27.06 2.58
C ALA A 174 1.97 26.25 3.64
N ASP A 175 1.33 25.89 4.75
CA ASP A 175 1.95 25.17 5.88
C ASP A 175 2.25 23.69 5.60
N ALA A 176 1.69 23.13 4.53
CA ALA A 176 1.89 21.74 4.10
C ALA A 176 2.92 21.61 2.94
N SER A 177 3.54 22.72 2.53
CA SER A 177 4.49 22.74 1.40
C SER A 177 5.86 22.13 1.72
N GLU A 178 6.38 22.37 2.93
CA GLU A 178 7.70 21.87 3.35
C GLU A 178 7.70 20.37 3.62
N SER A 179 6.64 19.85 4.27
CA SER A 179 6.49 18.42 4.53
C SER A 179 6.42 17.60 3.25
N LEU A 180 5.63 18.02 2.25
CA LEU A 180 5.55 17.30 0.99
C LEU A 180 6.83 17.41 0.17
N ARG A 181 7.53 18.56 0.25
CA ARG A 181 8.83 18.72 -0.42
C ARG A 181 9.86 17.74 0.16
N ASN A 182 9.91 17.59 1.48
CA ASN A 182 10.80 16.63 2.16
C ASN A 182 10.54 15.18 1.73
N VAL A 183 9.30 14.85 1.35
CA VAL A 183 8.95 13.56 0.74
C VAL A 183 9.38 13.50 -0.72
N THR A 184 8.90 14.42 -1.54
CA THR A 184 8.98 14.30 -3.01
C THR A 184 10.36 14.60 -3.59
N ASP A 185 11.27 15.19 -2.81
CA ASP A 185 12.68 15.36 -3.19
C ASP A 185 13.50 14.06 -3.04
N LYS A 186 12.98 13.06 -2.31
CA LYS A 186 13.59 11.72 -2.18
C LYS A 186 13.37 10.86 -3.43
N LYS A 187 14.07 9.73 -3.52
CA LYS A 187 13.88 8.76 -4.60
C LYS A 187 12.58 8.02 -4.43
N LEU A 188 11.85 7.81 -5.52
CA LEU A 188 10.63 7.04 -5.56
C LEU A 188 10.89 5.64 -6.12
N THR A 189 10.46 4.62 -5.38
CA THR A 189 10.24 3.26 -5.88
C THR A 189 8.75 2.94 -5.82
N ILE A 190 8.21 2.30 -6.86
CA ILE A 190 6.82 1.87 -6.92
C ILE A 190 6.78 0.36 -7.13
N THR A 191 6.06 -0.36 -6.27
CA THR A 191 5.77 -1.78 -6.47
C THR A 191 4.37 -1.96 -7.03
N ILE A 192 4.23 -2.72 -8.14
CA ILE A 192 2.96 -3.11 -8.76
C ILE A 192 3.04 -4.60 -9.08
N ASP A 193 2.04 -5.39 -8.64
CA ASP A 193 2.00 -6.85 -8.87
C ASP A 193 3.32 -7.57 -8.47
N ASP A 194 3.89 -7.20 -7.31
CA ASP A 194 5.17 -7.71 -6.76
C ASP A 194 6.41 -7.41 -7.62
N VAL A 195 6.32 -6.44 -8.54
CA VAL A 195 7.44 -5.95 -9.35
C VAL A 195 7.79 -4.52 -8.95
N ASP A 196 9.06 -4.28 -8.64
CA ASP A 196 9.59 -2.97 -8.29
C ASP A 196 10.00 -2.15 -9.52
N TYR A 197 9.65 -0.87 -9.50
CA TYR A 197 9.97 0.14 -10.51
C TYR A 197 10.72 1.28 -9.83
N HIS A 198 11.98 1.51 -10.20
CA HIS A 198 12.86 2.47 -9.55
C HIS A 198 12.86 3.80 -10.32
N LEU A 199 11.95 4.70 -9.95
CA LEU A 199 11.75 5.98 -10.64
C LEU A 199 12.83 7.01 -10.29
N GLY A 200 13.51 6.84 -9.16
CA GLY A 200 14.56 7.75 -8.71
C GLY A 200 14.00 9.12 -8.29
N HIS A 201 14.79 10.17 -8.44
CA HIS A 201 14.38 11.52 -8.06
C HIS A 201 13.41 12.12 -9.07
N ARG A 202 12.51 13.00 -8.59
CA ARG A 202 11.74 13.87 -9.47
C ARG A 202 12.67 14.77 -10.27
N THR A 203 12.23 15.17 -11.46
CA THR A 203 12.97 16.12 -12.29
C THR A 203 13.08 17.49 -11.61
N GLU A 204 14.22 18.14 -11.74
CA GLU A 204 14.52 19.44 -11.11
C GLU A 204 13.50 20.54 -11.45
N LYS A 205 12.92 20.48 -12.66
CA LYS A 205 11.94 21.46 -13.15
C LYS A 205 10.50 21.20 -12.70
N SER A 206 10.23 20.04 -12.11
CA SER A 206 8.90 19.74 -11.58
C SER A 206 8.62 20.55 -10.32
N VAL A 207 7.34 20.74 -9.99
CA VAL A 207 6.92 21.28 -8.71
C VAL A 207 6.72 20.13 -7.71
N TYR A 208 6.97 20.38 -6.42
CA TYR A 208 6.94 19.35 -5.38
C TYR A 208 5.54 18.73 -5.19
N ASN A 209 4.46 19.45 -5.48
CA ASN A 209 3.09 18.93 -5.41
C ASN A 209 2.62 18.25 -6.71
N SER A 210 3.44 18.27 -7.76
CA SER A 210 3.22 17.51 -9.01
C SER A 210 4.57 17.01 -9.53
N PRO A 211 5.27 16.16 -8.75
CA PRO A 211 6.60 15.66 -9.10
C PRO A 211 6.54 14.84 -10.39
N GLN A 212 7.49 15.09 -11.29
CA GLN A 212 7.57 14.40 -12.58
C GLN A 212 8.77 13.45 -12.58
N TYR A 213 8.53 12.19 -12.91
CA TYR A 213 9.54 11.13 -12.97
C TYR A 213 9.69 10.63 -14.40
N GLN A 214 10.93 10.34 -14.79
CA GLN A 214 11.31 9.98 -16.16
C GLN A 214 12.23 8.76 -16.15
N GLY A 215 12.41 8.13 -17.31
CA GLY A 215 13.27 6.96 -17.46
C GLY A 215 12.49 5.69 -17.78
N GLU A 216 13.22 4.58 -17.92
CA GLU A 216 12.70 3.33 -18.43
C GLU A 216 11.56 2.76 -17.56
N ASP A 217 11.71 2.79 -16.25
CA ASP A 217 10.69 2.27 -15.32
C ASP A 217 9.44 3.16 -15.29
N ALA A 218 9.59 4.47 -15.43
CA ALA A 218 8.47 5.38 -15.61
C ALA A 218 7.70 5.09 -16.92
N GLU A 219 8.40 4.75 -18.01
CA GLU A 219 7.77 4.34 -19.28
C GLU A 219 7.03 3.01 -19.15
N LYS A 220 7.58 2.03 -18.42
CA LYS A 220 6.89 0.76 -18.15
C LYS A 220 5.57 0.99 -17.42
N ILE A 221 5.58 1.79 -16.35
CA ILE A 221 4.35 2.19 -15.64
C ILE A 221 3.41 2.96 -16.57
N GLY A 222 3.94 3.88 -17.37
CA GLY A 222 3.15 4.63 -18.35
C GLY A 222 2.43 3.74 -19.36
N ASN A 223 3.06 2.64 -19.79
CA ASN A 223 2.43 1.65 -20.66
C ASN A 223 1.35 0.82 -19.95
N MET A 224 1.50 0.57 -18.64
CA MET A 224 0.44 -0.05 -17.84
C MET A 224 -0.78 0.86 -17.72
N LEU A 225 -0.57 2.15 -17.48
CA LEU A 225 -1.66 3.11 -17.35
C LEU A 225 -2.49 3.24 -18.64
N LYS A 226 -1.93 2.91 -19.82
CA LYS A 226 -2.68 2.86 -21.09
C LYS A 226 -3.66 1.68 -21.17
N GLN A 227 -3.61 0.72 -20.25
CA GLN A 227 -4.54 -0.39 -20.16
C GLN A 227 -5.80 0.06 -19.39
N PHE A 228 -6.75 0.63 -20.11
CA PHE A 228 -8.04 1.05 -19.55
C PHE A 228 -8.80 -0.14 -18.92
N ASP A 229 -9.63 0.15 -17.92
CA ASP A 229 -10.48 -0.82 -17.20
C ASP A 229 -9.76 -1.85 -16.33
N ARG A 230 -8.43 -1.77 -16.19
CA ARG A 230 -7.66 -2.51 -15.19
C ARG A 230 -7.34 -1.63 -13.99
N THR A 231 -7.58 -2.15 -12.80
CA THR A 231 -7.14 -1.53 -11.55
C THR A 231 -5.77 -2.08 -11.17
N PHE A 232 -4.84 -1.18 -10.86
CA PHE A 232 -3.49 -1.51 -10.42
C PHE A 232 -3.30 -1.01 -8.98
N ARG A 233 -2.68 -1.83 -8.13
CA ARG A 233 -2.26 -1.40 -6.80
C ARG A 233 -0.86 -0.84 -6.85
N PHE A 234 -0.74 0.45 -6.61
CA PHE A 234 0.54 1.15 -6.48
C PHE A 234 0.97 1.14 -5.02
N GLN A 235 2.14 0.61 -4.73
CA GLN A 235 2.81 0.77 -3.44
C GLN A 235 4.00 1.71 -3.64
N CYS A 236 3.79 2.99 -3.36
CA CYS A 236 4.79 4.04 -3.52
C CYS A 236 5.62 4.19 -2.25
N GLN A 237 6.93 4.28 -2.40
CA GLN A 237 7.89 4.45 -1.32
C GLN A 237 8.90 5.52 -1.69
N TRP A 238 8.97 6.59 -0.88
CA TRP A 238 10.01 7.61 -1.00
C TRP A 238 11.13 7.35 0.00
N HIS A 239 12.36 7.22 -0.49
CA HIS A 239 13.55 6.87 0.28
C HIS A 239 14.79 7.62 -0.23
N ASP A 240 15.85 7.69 0.59
CA ASP A 240 17.13 8.31 0.21
C ASP A 240 17.97 7.43 -0.75
#